data_AF-A0A7S0MX74-F1
#
_entry.id   AF-A0A7S0MX74-F1
#
_cell.length_a   1.000
_cell.length_b   1.000
_cell.length_c   1.000
_cell.angle_alpha   90.00
_cell.angle_beta   90.00
_cell.angle_gamma   90.00
#
_symmetry.space_group_name_H-M   'P 1'
#
loop_
_entity.id
_entity.type
_entity.pdbx_description
1 polymer ?
#
loop_
_entity_poly.entity_id
_entity_poly.type
_entity_poly.pdbx_seq_one_letter_code
_entity_poly.pdbx_strand_id
1 'polypeptide(L)'
;MLQNTNVSNDTPMIDETQYRNVRDLEQVLKKTLRKASPFSAEARQHCQTLREAYEEVIFSNHQLAQTVDTHQALWKNVFYRCIQEYRSRIRKYSEATRHATNERGKAEELLRQTTAAFGGFLSEATGFYHQLIRRLWQVFGETQLSNYKLSCHRCLIYLGDLARYSAQYAEGKSG
;
A
#
# COMPACT_ATOMS: atom_id res chain seq x y z
N MET A 1 17.03 -56.98 2.36
CA MET A 1 16.77 -55.83 3.24
C MET A 1 17.19 -54.57 2.49
N LEU A 2 16.24 -53.84 1.92
CA LEU A 2 16.49 -52.52 1.36
C LEU A 2 15.82 -51.52 2.30
N GLN A 3 16.64 -50.70 2.96
CA GLN A 3 16.18 -49.66 3.86
C GLN A 3 15.59 -48.52 3.01
N ASN A 4 14.27 -48.33 3.15
CA ASN A 4 13.57 -47.13 2.71
C ASN A 4 14.12 -45.94 3.52
N THR A 5 14.89 -45.07 2.87
CA THR A 5 15.21 -43.74 3.39
C THR A 5 13.97 -42.87 3.22
N ASN A 6 13.20 -42.79 4.31
CA ASN A 6 12.09 -41.86 4.44
C ASN A 6 12.69 -40.44 4.45
N VAL A 7 12.59 -39.75 3.32
CA VAL A 7 12.95 -38.33 3.21
C VAL A 7 11.92 -37.57 4.03
N SER A 8 12.31 -37.11 5.22
CA SER A 8 11.49 -36.24 6.07
C SER A 8 11.04 -35.04 5.24
N ASN A 9 9.74 -35.00 4.97
CA ASN A 9 9.07 -33.89 4.32
C ASN A 9 8.79 -32.82 5.39
N ASP A 10 9.85 -32.22 5.93
CA ASP A 10 9.73 -31.10 6.87
C ASP A 10 9.33 -29.85 6.10
N THR A 11 8.04 -29.78 5.77
CA THR A 11 7.39 -28.51 5.42
C THR A 11 7.51 -27.64 6.67
N PRO A 12 8.21 -26.49 6.62
CA PRO A 12 8.36 -25.65 7.79
C PRO A 12 6.96 -25.28 8.27
N MET A 13 6.66 -25.61 9.54
CA MET A 13 5.42 -25.22 10.19
C MET A 13 5.23 -23.72 9.98
N ILE A 14 4.21 -23.39 9.20
CA ILE A 14 3.82 -22.02 8.90
C ILE A 14 3.56 -21.34 10.25
N ASP A 15 4.30 -20.28 10.57
CA ASP A 15 3.97 -19.41 11.69
C ASP A 15 2.69 -18.62 11.32
N GLU A 16 1.54 -19.30 11.40
CA GLU A 16 0.22 -18.73 11.13
C GLU A 16 -0.12 -17.58 12.09
N THR A 17 0.60 -17.47 13.21
CA THR A 17 0.38 -16.49 14.26
C THR A 17 0.67 -15.07 13.78
N GLN A 18 1.76 -14.87 13.04
CA GLN A 18 2.13 -13.54 12.54
C GLN A 18 1.13 -13.00 11.50
N TYR A 19 0.68 -13.82 10.55
CA TYR A 19 -0.29 -13.37 9.56
C TYR A 19 -1.70 -13.23 10.15
N ARG A 20 -2.03 -13.96 11.23
CA ARG A 20 -3.29 -13.79 11.96
C ARG A 20 -3.44 -12.36 12.48
N ASN A 21 -2.38 -11.81 13.09
CA ASN A 21 -2.38 -10.42 13.53
C ASN A 21 -2.64 -9.42 12.38
N VAL A 22 -2.01 -9.63 11.22
CA VAL A 22 -2.27 -8.82 10.02
C VAL A 22 -3.74 -8.87 9.62
N ARG A 23 -4.35 -10.07 9.58
CA ARG A 23 -5.77 -10.23 9.23
C ARG A 23 -6.70 -9.54 10.23
N ASP A 24 -6.36 -9.57 11.52
CA ASP A 24 -7.14 -8.87 12.54
C ASP A 24 -7.06 -7.34 12.35
N LEU A 25 -5.86 -6.81 12.08
CA LEU A 25 -5.65 -5.40 11.76
C LEU A 25 -6.38 -4.98 10.45
N GLU A 26 -6.43 -5.84 9.43
CA GLU A 26 -7.24 -5.61 8.24
C GLU A 26 -8.73 -5.47 8.57
N GLN A 27 -9.26 -6.32 9.48
CA GLN A 27 -10.65 -6.21 9.91
C GLN A 27 -10.91 -4.93 10.71
N VAL A 28 -9.98 -4.53 11.58
CA VAL A 28 -10.06 -3.27 12.32
C VAL A 28 -10.12 -2.11 11.35
N LEU A 29 -9.17 -2.01 10.41
CA LEU A 29 -9.15 -0.96 9.41
C LEU A 29 -10.45 -0.96 8.57
N LYS A 30 -10.90 -2.14 8.12
CA LYS A 30 -12.15 -2.26 7.37
C LYS A 30 -13.37 -1.75 8.15
N LYS A 31 -13.44 -2.00 9.46
CA LYS A 31 -14.51 -1.51 10.34
C LYS A 31 -14.42 0.01 10.52
N THR A 32 -13.24 0.57 10.76
CA THR A 32 -13.04 2.02 10.88
C THR A 32 -13.44 2.72 9.59
N LEU A 33 -13.02 2.20 8.43
CA LEU A 33 -13.32 2.81 7.12
C LEU A 33 -14.79 2.69 6.68
N ARG A 34 -15.64 1.94 7.40
CA ARG A 34 -17.10 1.98 7.22
C ARG A 34 -17.74 3.18 7.91
N LYS A 35 -17.08 3.73 8.92
CA LYS A 35 -17.61 4.80 9.78
C LYS A 35 -16.92 6.14 9.55
N ALA A 36 -15.67 6.10 9.09
CA ALA A 36 -14.82 7.27 8.94
C ALA A 36 -14.11 7.29 7.58
N SER A 37 -13.78 8.50 7.14
CA SER A 37 -12.93 8.74 5.98
C SER A 37 -11.53 8.12 6.19
N PRO A 38 -10.86 7.59 5.14
CA PRO A 38 -9.47 7.12 5.21
C PRO A 38 -8.46 8.15 5.76
N PHE A 39 -8.81 9.44 5.69
CA PHE A 39 -7.98 10.53 6.20
C PHE A 39 -8.28 10.94 7.65
N SER A 40 -9.19 10.24 8.36
CA SER A 40 -9.37 10.48 9.79
C SER A 40 -8.10 10.10 10.55
N ALA A 41 -7.85 10.73 11.70
CA ALA A 41 -6.68 10.41 12.52
C ALA A 41 -6.66 8.92 12.91
N GLU A 42 -7.82 8.37 13.29
CA GLU A 42 -7.99 6.95 13.62
C GLU A 42 -7.67 6.04 12.42
N ALA A 43 -8.20 6.33 11.23
CA ALA A 43 -7.95 5.52 10.05
C ALA A 43 -6.48 5.55 9.64
N ARG A 44 -5.83 6.73 9.71
CA ARG A 44 -4.39 6.86 9.44
C ARG A 44 -3.55 6.06 10.42
N GLN A 45 -3.91 6.08 11.71
CA GLN A 45 -3.21 5.29 12.72
C GLN A 45 -3.33 3.79 12.43
N HIS A 46 -4.54 3.29 12.12
CA HIS A 46 -4.72 1.89 11.75
C HIS A 46 -3.99 1.51 10.46
N CYS A 47 -3.95 2.39 9.45
CA CYS A 47 -3.15 2.17 8.23
C CYS A 47 -1.67 2.07 8.54
N GLN A 48 -1.13 2.93 9.42
CA GLN A 48 0.27 2.89 9.82
C GLN A 48 0.61 1.56 10.53
N THR A 49 -0.19 1.18 11.53
CA THR A 49 0.02 -0.09 12.25
C THR A 49 -0.10 -1.30 11.33
N LEU A 50 -1.07 -1.30 10.40
CA LEU A 50 -1.21 -2.37 9.42
C LEU A 50 -0.02 -2.44 8.45
N ARG A 51 0.52 -1.28 8.02
CA ARG A 51 1.73 -1.22 7.18
C ARG A 51 2.93 -1.82 7.90
N GLU A 52 3.16 -1.45 9.15
CA GLU A 52 4.26 -1.98 9.97
C GLU A 52 4.13 -3.51 10.14
N ALA A 53 2.93 -4.02 10.37
CA ALA A 53 2.67 -5.46 10.46
C ALA A 53 2.91 -6.20 9.13
N TYR A 54 2.58 -5.59 7.99
CA TYR A 54 2.92 -6.17 6.68
C TYR A 54 4.43 -6.21 6.45
N GLU A 55 5.15 -5.13 6.80
CA GLU A 55 6.62 -5.11 6.70
C GLU A 55 7.24 -6.21 7.55
N GLU A 56 6.78 -6.38 8.79
CA GLU A 56 7.25 -7.45 9.67
C GLU A 56 7.10 -8.82 9.02
N VAL A 57 5.94 -9.14 8.44
CA VAL A 57 5.75 -10.41 7.73
C VAL A 57 6.69 -10.54 6.52
N ILE A 58 6.90 -9.46 5.76
CA ILE A 58 7.79 -9.46 4.59
C ILE A 58 9.24 -9.78 4.99
N PHE A 59 9.72 -9.23 6.10
CA PHE A 59 11.12 -9.38 6.51
C PHE A 59 11.37 -10.60 7.39
N SER A 60 10.41 -11.01 8.22
CA SER A 60 10.59 -12.13 9.17
C SER A 60 10.30 -13.48 8.54
N ASN A 61 9.35 -13.57 7.61
CA ASN A 61 9.07 -14.81 6.86
C ASN A 61 8.71 -14.52 5.40
N HIS A 62 9.73 -14.28 4.61
CA HIS A 62 9.58 -13.88 3.22
C HIS A 62 8.89 -14.93 2.33
N GLN A 63 9.08 -16.24 2.60
CA GLN A 63 8.38 -17.29 1.86
C GLN A 63 6.87 -17.25 2.14
N LEU A 64 6.46 -17.12 3.40
CA LEU A 64 5.05 -16.92 3.75
C LEU A 64 4.50 -15.67 3.07
N ALA A 65 5.23 -14.55 3.13
CA ALA A 65 4.81 -13.28 2.55
C ALA A 65 4.51 -13.34 1.05
N GLN A 66 5.17 -14.26 0.34
CA GLN A 66 4.88 -14.54 -1.06
C GLN A 66 3.63 -15.39 -1.22
N THR A 67 3.50 -16.47 -0.45
CA THR A 67 2.34 -17.39 -0.50
C THR A 67 1.02 -16.69 -0.23
N VAL A 68 0.97 -15.75 0.72
CA VAL A 68 -0.25 -15.01 1.07
C VAL A 68 -0.36 -13.64 0.39
N ASP A 69 0.51 -13.36 -0.58
CA ASP A 69 0.50 -12.11 -1.35
C ASP A 69 0.52 -10.83 -0.51
N THR A 70 1.31 -10.82 0.57
CA THR A 70 1.43 -9.71 1.52
C THR A 70 1.69 -8.37 0.85
N HIS A 71 2.54 -8.34 -0.18
CA HIS A 71 2.84 -7.13 -0.95
C HIS A 71 1.61 -6.56 -1.67
N GLN A 72 0.73 -7.44 -2.19
CA GLN A 72 -0.51 -7.03 -2.84
C GLN A 72 -1.55 -6.57 -1.83
N ALA A 73 -1.66 -7.27 -0.70
CA ALA A 73 -2.54 -6.86 0.40
C ALA A 73 -2.14 -5.48 0.94
N LEU A 74 -0.85 -5.25 1.19
CA LEU A 74 -0.28 -3.96 1.58
C LEU A 74 -0.65 -2.85 0.59
N TRP A 75 -0.40 -3.07 -0.71
CA TRP A 75 -0.75 -2.10 -1.75
C TRP A 75 -2.25 -1.78 -1.74
N LYS A 76 -3.11 -2.80 -1.76
CA LYS A 76 -4.57 -2.64 -1.83
C LYS A 76 -5.14 -1.92 -0.62
N ASN A 77 -4.73 -2.32 0.58
CA ASN A 77 -5.34 -1.88 1.83
C ASN A 77 -4.83 -0.51 2.29
N VAL A 78 -3.54 -0.21 2.09
CA VAL A 78 -2.91 1.00 2.62
C VAL A 78 -2.86 2.11 1.56
N PHE A 79 -2.49 1.79 0.32
CA PHE A 79 -2.20 2.80 -0.69
C PHE A 79 -3.32 2.98 -1.71
N TYR A 80 -3.70 1.90 -2.41
CA TYR A 80 -4.64 1.97 -3.51
C TYR A 80 -6.01 2.51 -3.10
N ARG A 81 -6.51 2.11 -1.92
CA ARG A 81 -7.76 2.63 -1.39
C ARG A 81 -7.72 4.14 -1.14
N CYS A 82 -6.63 4.65 -0.57
CA CYS A 82 -6.43 6.09 -0.36
C CYS A 82 -6.36 6.84 -1.69
N ILE A 83 -5.67 6.27 -2.70
CA ILE A 83 -5.64 6.81 -4.06
C ILE A 83 -7.07 6.94 -4.60
N GLN A 84 -7.89 5.89 -4.55
CA GLN A 84 -9.26 5.93 -5.06
C GLN A 84 -10.11 6.99 -4.37
N GLU A 85 -9.96 7.15 -3.06
CA GLU A 85 -10.66 8.19 -2.30
C GLU A 85 -10.24 9.60 -2.73
N TYR A 86 -8.94 9.87 -2.89
CA TYR A 86 -8.46 11.15 -3.41
C TYR A 86 -9.01 11.43 -4.81
N ARG A 87 -8.96 10.45 -5.70
CA ARG A 87 -9.47 10.58 -7.07
C ARG A 87 -10.96 10.90 -7.09
N SER A 88 -11.75 10.23 -6.25
CA SER A 88 -13.18 10.49 -6.10
C SER A 88 -13.46 11.92 -5.64
N ARG A 89 -12.73 12.41 -4.63
CA ARG A 89 -12.89 13.78 -4.12
C ARG A 89 -12.46 14.85 -5.13
N ILE A 90 -11.34 14.64 -5.81
CA ILE A 90 -10.86 15.56 -6.85
C ILE A 90 -11.90 15.68 -7.96
N ARG A 91 -12.46 14.55 -8.42
CA ARG A 91 -13.54 14.56 -9.42
C ARG A 91 -14.77 15.35 -8.92
N LYS A 92 -15.23 15.07 -7.70
CA LYS A 92 -16.37 15.76 -7.08
C LYS A 92 -16.16 17.28 -7.02
N TYR A 93 -15.00 17.74 -6.55
CA TYR A 93 -14.73 19.18 -6.43
C TYR A 93 -14.50 19.84 -7.79
N SER A 94 -13.89 19.14 -8.75
CA SER A 94 -13.76 19.61 -10.13
C SER A 94 -15.12 19.83 -10.79
N GLU A 95 -16.06 18.89 -10.63
CA GLU A 95 -17.44 19.04 -11.11
C GLU A 95 -18.15 20.22 -10.42
N ALA A 96 -17.98 20.37 -9.10
CA ALA A 96 -18.55 21.49 -8.35
C ALA A 96 -18.01 22.86 -8.82
N THR A 97 -16.72 22.98 -9.11
CA THR A 97 -16.12 24.21 -9.67
C THR A 97 -16.71 24.58 -11.03
N ARG A 98 -17.10 23.60 -11.85
CA ARG A 98 -17.68 23.84 -13.18
C ARG A 98 -19.14 24.27 -13.15
N HIS A 99 -19.90 23.79 -12.16
CA HIS A 99 -21.36 23.95 -12.14
C HIS A 99 -21.90 24.89 -11.06
N ALA A 100 -21.16 25.14 -9.96
CA ALA A 100 -21.63 26.00 -8.89
C ALA A 100 -21.48 27.49 -9.26
N THR A 101 -22.53 28.29 -9.04
CA THR A 101 -22.46 29.75 -9.18
C THR A 101 -22.12 30.45 -7.86
N ASN A 102 -22.67 29.95 -6.74
CA ASN A 102 -22.58 30.65 -5.45
C ASN A 102 -21.50 30.08 -4.50
N GLU A 103 -21.08 28.83 -4.68
CA GLU A 103 -20.04 28.17 -3.85
C GLU A 103 -18.76 27.86 -4.63
N ARG A 104 -18.58 28.44 -5.81
CA ARG A 104 -17.47 28.14 -6.72
C ARG A 104 -16.10 28.31 -6.06
N GLY A 105 -15.86 29.43 -5.39
CA GLY A 105 -14.57 29.71 -4.75
C GLY A 105 -14.23 28.70 -3.64
N LYS A 106 -15.25 28.24 -2.89
CA LYS A 106 -15.07 27.18 -1.89
C LYS A 106 -14.74 25.83 -2.55
N ALA A 107 -15.39 25.49 -3.66
CA ALA A 107 -15.11 24.28 -4.42
C ALA A 107 -13.69 24.31 -5.02
N GLU A 108 -13.26 25.45 -5.58
CA GLU A 108 -11.91 25.66 -6.10
C GLU A 108 -10.85 25.50 -5.01
N GLU A 109 -11.06 26.07 -3.82
CA GLU A 109 -10.11 25.92 -2.72
C GLU A 109 -10.04 24.47 -2.22
N LEU A 110 -11.18 23.78 -2.07
CA LEU A 110 -11.21 22.36 -1.70
C LEU A 110 -10.53 21.48 -2.75
N LEU A 111 -10.72 21.78 -4.05
CA LEU A 111 -10.05 21.09 -5.15
C LEU A 111 -8.54 21.27 -5.07
N ARG A 112 -8.08 22.52 -4.89
CA ARG A 112 -6.65 22.86 -4.78
C ARG A 112 -5.99 22.17 -3.59
N GLN A 113 -6.61 22.24 -2.41
CA GLN A 113 -6.13 21.59 -1.19
C GLN A 113 -6.08 20.07 -1.33
N THR A 114 -7.14 19.45 -1.87
CA THR A 114 -7.21 18.00 -2.06
C THR A 114 -6.17 17.52 -3.07
N THR A 115 -5.95 18.26 -4.16
CA THR A 115 -4.94 17.94 -5.18
C THR A 115 -3.53 18.05 -4.61
N ALA A 116 -3.25 19.10 -3.82
CA ALA A 116 -1.96 19.27 -3.14
C ALA A 116 -1.70 18.14 -2.13
N ALA A 117 -2.69 17.81 -1.30
CA ALA A 117 -2.59 16.70 -0.35
C ALA A 117 -2.37 15.36 -1.05
N PHE A 118 -3.04 15.13 -2.19
CA PHE A 118 -2.84 13.91 -2.96
C PHE A 118 -1.43 13.80 -3.54
N GLY A 119 -0.87 14.91 -4.06
CA GLY A 119 0.52 14.95 -4.52
C GLY A 119 1.52 14.63 -3.39
N GLY A 120 1.31 15.18 -2.20
CA GLY A 120 2.10 14.85 -1.01
C GLY A 120 2.04 13.37 -0.66
N PHE A 121 0.83 12.80 -0.64
CA PHE A 121 0.62 11.37 -0.40
C PHE A 121 1.32 10.48 -1.43
N LEU A 122 1.25 10.80 -2.74
CA LEU A 122 1.92 10.03 -3.79
C LEU A 122 3.45 10.09 -3.63
N SER A 123 4.00 11.24 -3.25
CA SER A 123 5.43 11.40 -2.97
C SER A 123 5.86 10.56 -1.77
N GLU A 124 5.09 10.54 -0.69
CA GLU A 124 5.36 9.72 0.50
C GLU A 124 5.31 8.23 0.16
N ALA A 125 4.26 7.77 -0.54
CA ALA A 125 4.13 6.39 -0.99
C ALA A 125 5.28 5.96 -1.92
N THR A 126 5.75 6.86 -2.78
CA THR A 126 6.91 6.63 -3.64
C THR A 126 8.18 6.45 -2.81
N GLY A 127 8.39 7.32 -1.81
CA GLY A 127 9.50 7.20 -0.86
C GLY A 127 9.48 5.87 -0.09
N PHE A 128 8.29 5.46 0.37
CA PHE A 128 8.09 4.18 1.05
C PHE A 128 8.54 2.99 0.19
N TYR A 129 8.07 2.86 -1.05
CA TYR A 129 8.44 1.72 -1.90
C TYR A 129 9.92 1.72 -2.30
N HIS A 130 10.53 2.90 -2.50
CA HIS A 130 11.99 2.98 -2.68
C HIS A 130 12.74 2.47 -1.44
N GLN A 131 12.31 2.86 -0.24
CA GLN A 131 12.91 2.39 1.01
C GLN A 131 12.72 0.87 1.18
N LEU A 132 11.53 0.36 0.85
CA LEU A 132 11.23 -1.07 0.93
C LEU A 132 12.15 -1.89 0.02
N ILE A 133 12.37 -1.45 -1.23
CA ILE A 133 13.32 -2.10 -2.16
C ILE A 133 14.74 -2.10 -1.59
N ARG A 134 15.21 -0.96 -1.05
CA ARG A 134 16.56 -0.87 -0.45
C ARG A 134 16.70 -1.84 0.72
N ARG A 135 15.71 -1.91 1.60
CA ARG A 135 15.71 -2.84 2.75
C ARG A 135 15.66 -4.30 2.30
N LEU A 136 14.84 -4.64 1.31
CA LEU A 136 14.81 -5.99 0.71
C LEU A 136 16.19 -6.39 0.18
N TRP A 137 16.87 -5.47 -0.51
CA TRP A 137 18.23 -5.72 -1.00
C TRP A 137 19.26 -5.85 0.14
N GLN A 138 19.20 -5.03 1.17
CA GLN A 138 20.11 -5.13 2.32
C GLN A 138 19.96 -6.44 3.10
N VAL A 139 18.73 -6.94 3.26
CA VAL A 139 18.45 -8.15 4.04
C VAL A 139 18.67 -9.42 3.22
N PHE A 140 18.26 -9.43 1.95
CA PHE A 140 18.20 -10.65 1.12
C PHE A 140 19.13 -10.63 -0.10
N GLY A 141 19.70 -9.48 -0.46
CA GLY A 141 20.54 -9.32 -1.65
C GLY A 141 21.89 -10.00 -1.53
N GLU A 142 22.48 -10.03 -0.33
CA GLU A 142 23.77 -10.67 -0.07
C GLU A 142 23.66 -12.19 0.08
N THR A 143 22.49 -12.70 0.47
CA THR A 143 22.24 -14.12 0.80
C THR A 143 21.81 -14.98 -0.40
N GLN A 144 21.89 -14.47 -1.64
CA GLN A 144 21.45 -15.13 -2.89
C GLN A 144 20.02 -15.69 -2.87
N LEU A 145 19.14 -15.19 -1.99
CA LEU A 145 17.73 -15.57 -1.95
C LEU A 145 17.04 -15.12 -3.24
N SER A 146 16.94 -16.03 -4.22
CA SER A 146 16.37 -15.76 -5.55
C SER A 146 14.95 -15.18 -5.50
N ASN A 147 14.25 -15.42 -4.38
CA ASN A 147 12.86 -15.05 -4.16
C ASN A 147 12.65 -13.55 -3.83
N TYR A 148 13.64 -12.77 -3.37
CA TYR A 148 13.43 -11.31 -3.13
C TYR A 148 13.21 -10.52 -4.42
N LYS A 149 13.67 -11.05 -5.56
CA LYS A 149 13.44 -10.45 -6.89
C LYS A 149 11.95 -10.27 -7.18
N LEU A 150 11.11 -11.21 -6.75
CA LEU A 150 9.66 -11.12 -6.92
C LEU A 150 9.08 -9.94 -6.11
N SER A 151 9.53 -9.77 -4.86
CA SER A 151 9.13 -8.65 -4.02
C SER A 151 9.57 -7.30 -4.61
N CYS A 152 10.81 -7.21 -5.10
CA CYS A 152 11.29 -6.03 -5.81
C CYS A 152 10.47 -5.74 -7.07
N HIS A 153 10.18 -6.76 -7.87
CA HIS A 153 9.34 -6.63 -9.07
C HIS A 153 7.95 -6.08 -8.73
N ARG A 154 7.31 -6.59 -7.67
CA ARG A 154 6.01 -6.07 -7.19
C ARG A 154 6.13 -4.61 -6.76
N CYS A 155 7.17 -4.24 -6.04
CA CYS A 155 7.40 -2.84 -5.64
C CYS A 155 7.59 -1.92 -6.86
N LEU A 156 8.31 -2.37 -7.89
CA LEU A 156 8.50 -1.61 -9.14
C LEU A 156 7.19 -1.40 -9.90
N ILE A 157 6.28 -2.40 -9.91
CA ILE A 157 4.93 -2.23 -10.46
C ILE A 157 4.20 -1.10 -9.74
N TYR A 158 4.20 -1.10 -8.40
CA TYR A 158 3.52 -0.07 -7.62
C TYR A 158 4.16 1.31 -7.78
N LEU A 159 5.49 1.39 -7.89
CA LEU A 159 6.19 2.64 -8.24
C LEU A 159 5.76 3.15 -9.61
N GLY A 160 5.60 2.27 -10.62
CA GLY A 160 5.07 2.63 -11.92
C GLY A 160 3.64 3.16 -11.86
N ASP A 161 2.78 2.52 -11.07
CA ASP A 161 1.41 2.99 -10.83
C ASP A 161 1.38 4.37 -10.15
N LEU A 162 2.23 4.59 -9.14
CA LEU A 162 2.37 5.87 -8.44
C LEU A 162 2.87 6.98 -9.37
N ALA A 163 3.84 6.67 -10.23
CA ALA A 163 4.34 7.59 -11.25
C ALA A 163 3.23 7.97 -12.24
N ARG A 164 2.45 6.98 -12.71
CA ARG A 164 1.29 7.21 -13.60
C ARG A 164 0.26 8.12 -12.94
N TYR A 165 -0.08 7.89 -11.66
CA TYR A 165 -0.99 8.80 -10.94
C TYR A 165 -0.37 10.19 -10.80
N SER A 166 0.91 10.30 -10.47
CA SER A 166 1.57 11.61 -10.32
C SER A 166 1.53 12.43 -11.62
N ALA A 167 1.77 11.79 -12.77
CA ALA A 167 1.72 12.44 -14.08
C ALA A 167 0.31 12.99 -14.41
N GLN A 168 -0.72 12.17 -14.22
CA GLN A 168 -2.12 12.55 -14.51
C GLN A 168 -2.57 13.81 -13.76
N TYR A 169 -2.06 14.05 -12.55
CA TYR A 169 -2.43 15.21 -11.73
C TYR A 169 -1.41 16.34 -11.76
N ALA A 170 -0.24 16.13 -12.35
CA ALA A 170 0.70 17.20 -12.70
C ALA A 170 0.26 17.92 -13.99
N GLU A 171 -0.22 17.19 -14.99
CA GLU A 171 -0.71 17.75 -16.25
C GLU A 171 -1.93 18.67 -16.06
N GLY A 172 -2.78 18.40 -15.06
CA GLY A 172 -3.91 19.26 -14.69
C GLY A 172 -3.55 20.62 -14.07
N LYS A 173 -2.26 20.92 -13.85
CA LYS A 173 -1.79 22.24 -13.39
C LYS A 173 -1.45 23.21 -14.54
N SER A 174 -1.57 22.77 -15.80
CA SER A 174 -1.10 23.51 -16.99
C SER A 174 -2.24 24.10 -17.84
N GLY A 175 -3.48 24.15 -17.33
CA GLY A 175 -4.65 24.64 -18.05
C GLY A 175 -5.37 25.76 -17.33
#